data_AF-A0A7C4KPR7-F1
#
_entry.id   AF-A0A7C4KPR7-F1
#
_cell.length_a   1.000
_cell.length_b   1.000
_cell.length_c   1.000
_cell.angle_alpha   90.00
_cell.angle_beta   90.00
_cell.angle_gamma   90.00
#
_symmetry.space_group_name_H-M   'P 1'
#
loop_
_entity.id
_entity.type
_entity.pdbx_description
1 polymer ?
#
loop_
_entity_poly.entity_id
_entity_poly.type
_entity_poly.pdbx_seq_one_letter_code
_entity_poly.pdbx_strand_id
1 'polypeptide(L)'
;MDAAFAAEVQALSRLIDEMNYYQILRVPKNASLGQVRKAYHEQSLKFHPDRFFLLEDAALKADIKKVAKRVTEAYVTLRDPQKRRAYDIQLERLQAAPPPATSAAESPARPPAASALRFTEQTEKAFKQEKQQQFGKTEKGRKLYQQGMREFQAKNFVAAERTFKMALAYEPDNELFLKMRDEAGRNIKTDYTIK
;
A
#
# COMPACT_ATOMS: atom_id res chain seq x y z
N MET A 1 7.65 -34.79 -0.65
CA MET A 1 7.34 -33.53 -1.35
C MET A 1 7.49 -33.78 -2.84
N ASP A 2 6.65 -33.15 -3.67
CA ASP A 2 6.76 -33.28 -5.12
C ASP A 2 8.03 -32.57 -5.62
N ALA A 3 8.92 -33.32 -6.27
CA ALA A 3 10.15 -32.78 -6.84
C ALA A 3 9.88 -31.68 -7.88
N ALA A 4 8.73 -31.76 -8.58
CA ALA A 4 8.31 -30.74 -9.52
C ALA A 4 8.00 -29.40 -8.82
N PHE A 5 7.39 -29.45 -7.63
CA PHE A 5 7.10 -28.24 -6.85
C PHE A 5 8.39 -27.58 -6.34
N ALA A 6 9.35 -28.37 -5.86
CA ALA A 6 10.64 -27.85 -5.41
C ALA A 6 11.39 -27.14 -6.55
N ALA A 7 11.42 -27.75 -7.75
CA ALA A 7 12.02 -27.15 -8.94
C ALA A 7 11.28 -25.86 -9.37
N GLU A 8 9.94 -25.83 -9.31
CA GLU A 8 9.15 -24.63 -9.59
C GLU A 8 9.49 -23.50 -8.62
N VAL A 9 9.55 -23.78 -7.31
CA VAL A 9 9.88 -22.78 -6.29
C VAL A 9 11.29 -22.22 -6.49
N GLN A 10 12.27 -23.07 -6.77
CA GLN A 10 13.64 -22.63 -7.02
C GLN A 10 13.73 -21.74 -8.27
N ALA A 11 13.05 -22.13 -9.36
CA ALA A 11 13.00 -21.34 -10.58
C ALA A 11 12.31 -19.98 -10.33
N LEU A 12 11.17 -19.98 -9.64
CA LEU A 12 10.46 -18.77 -9.26
C LEU A 12 11.32 -17.88 -8.36
N SER A 13 11.95 -18.42 -7.32
CA SER A 13 12.81 -17.68 -6.39
C SER A 13 13.93 -16.91 -7.10
N ARG A 14 14.49 -17.49 -8.17
CA ARG A 14 15.53 -16.86 -9.01
C ARG A 14 15.00 -15.68 -9.82
N LEU A 15 13.78 -15.78 -10.38
CA LEU A 15 13.22 -14.79 -11.31
C LEU A 15 12.25 -13.78 -10.66
N ILE A 16 11.71 -14.06 -9.47
CA ILE A 16 10.62 -13.28 -8.88
C ILE A 16 10.98 -11.83 -8.53
N ASP A 17 12.26 -11.53 -8.48
CA ASP A 17 12.79 -10.18 -8.26
C ASP A 17 12.80 -9.33 -9.55
N GLU A 18 12.76 -9.98 -10.71
CA GLU A 18 12.67 -9.37 -12.04
C GLU A 18 11.22 -9.21 -12.52
N MET A 19 10.30 -9.97 -11.91
CA MET A 19 8.88 -9.94 -12.25
C MET A 19 8.16 -8.72 -11.64
N ASN A 20 7.23 -8.16 -12.41
CA ASN A 20 6.31 -7.13 -11.94
C ASN A 20 5.16 -7.74 -11.09
N TYR A 21 4.43 -6.94 -10.32
CA TYR A 21 3.41 -7.42 -9.39
C TYR A 21 2.22 -8.12 -10.07
N TYR A 22 1.90 -7.73 -11.31
CA TYR A 22 0.87 -8.41 -12.10
C TYR A 22 1.32 -9.82 -12.50
N GLN A 23 2.59 -9.96 -12.92
CA GLN A 23 3.20 -11.24 -13.26
C GLN A 23 3.34 -12.15 -12.02
N ILE A 24 3.73 -11.60 -10.87
CA ILE A 24 3.84 -12.36 -9.61
C ILE A 24 2.49 -12.97 -9.22
N LEU A 25 1.41 -12.19 -9.34
CA LEU A 25 0.05 -12.69 -9.10
C LEU A 25 -0.55 -13.42 -10.30
N ARG A 26 0.15 -13.53 -11.44
CA ARG A 26 -0.32 -14.16 -12.68
C ARG A 26 -1.67 -13.58 -13.16
N VAL A 27 -1.83 -12.27 -13.08
CA VAL A 27 -3.02 -11.53 -13.53
C VAL A 27 -2.65 -10.49 -14.59
N PRO A 28 -3.57 -10.10 -15.50
CA PRO A 28 -3.30 -9.04 -16.45
C PRO A 28 -3.24 -7.65 -15.79
N LYS A 29 -2.59 -6.66 -16.42
CA LYS A 29 -2.46 -5.28 -15.89
C LYS A 29 -3.83 -4.62 -15.63
N ASN A 30 -4.85 -4.96 -16.43
CA ASN A 30 -6.21 -4.47 -16.29
C ASN A 30 -7.06 -5.29 -15.30
N ALA A 31 -6.47 -6.20 -14.53
CA ALA A 31 -7.21 -7.08 -13.63
C ALA A 31 -8.05 -6.30 -12.59
N SER A 32 -9.26 -6.78 -12.34
CA SER A 32 -10.13 -6.23 -11.31
C SER A 32 -9.62 -6.57 -9.90
N LEU A 33 -10.09 -5.83 -8.88
CA LEU A 33 -9.77 -6.13 -7.49
C LEU A 33 -10.18 -7.57 -7.09
N GLY A 34 -11.29 -8.07 -7.64
CA GLY A 34 -11.74 -9.44 -7.42
C GLY A 34 -10.75 -10.47 -7.96
N GLN A 35 -10.22 -10.25 -9.16
CA GLN A 35 -9.21 -11.12 -9.77
C GLN A 35 -7.90 -11.11 -8.98
N VAL A 36 -7.45 -9.92 -8.54
CA VAL A 36 -6.25 -9.78 -7.69
C VAL A 36 -6.39 -10.53 -6.37
N ARG A 37 -7.57 -10.45 -5.72
CA ARG A 37 -7.86 -11.19 -4.47
C ARG A 37 -7.88 -12.69 -4.68
N LYS A 38 -8.54 -13.16 -5.75
CA LYS A 38 -8.61 -14.59 -6.10
C LYS A 38 -7.21 -15.16 -6.34
N ALA A 39 -6.41 -14.48 -7.16
CA ALA A 39 -5.05 -14.90 -7.47
C ALA A 39 -4.17 -14.94 -6.21
N TYR A 40 -4.25 -13.94 -5.33
CA TYR A 40 -3.53 -13.96 -4.06
C TYR A 40 -3.91 -15.16 -3.20
N HIS A 41 -5.20 -15.48 -3.08
CA HIS A 41 -5.66 -16.64 -2.31
C HIS A 41 -5.08 -17.95 -2.84
N GLU A 42 -5.12 -18.16 -4.17
CA GLU A 42 -4.55 -19.35 -4.82
C GLU A 42 -3.03 -19.46 -4.61
N GLN A 43 -2.29 -18.36 -4.77
CA GLN A 43 -0.83 -18.33 -4.57
C GLN A 43 -0.47 -18.52 -3.09
N SER A 44 -1.24 -17.92 -2.17
CA SER A 44 -1.00 -18.05 -0.73
C SER A 44 -1.18 -19.49 -0.27
N LEU A 45 -2.24 -20.18 -0.71
CA LEU A 45 -2.43 -21.60 -0.41
C LEU A 45 -1.27 -22.46 -0.90
N LYS A 46 -0.67 -22.11 -2.05
CA LYS A 46 0.46 -22.84 -2.63
C LYS A 46 1.78 -22.61 -1.89
N PHE A 47 2.05 -21.38 -1.46
CA PHE A 47 3.35 -20.98 -0.91
C PHE A 47 3.34 -20.60 0.59
N HIS A 48 2.25 -20.86 1.32
CA HIS A 48 2.17 -20.51 2.74
C HIS A 48 3.26 -21.21 3.57
N PRO A 49 4.07 -20.48 4.36
CA PRO A 49 5.20 -21.06 5.09
C PRO A 49 4.79 -22.16 6.08
N ASP A 50 3.58 -22.10 6.64
CA ASP A 50 3.06 -23.12 7.58
C ASP A 50 2.97 -24.53 6.94
N ARG A 51 2.68 -24.63 5.64
CA ARG A 51 2.66 -25.93 4.94
C ARG A 51 4.05 -26.58 4.87
N PHE A 52 5.11 -25.79 5.12
CA PHE A 52 6.50 -26.20 4.94
C PHE A 52 7.32 -25.99 6.22
N PHE A 53 6.66 -25.84 7.38
CA PHE A 53 7.35 -25.63 8.65
C PHE A 53 8.25 -26.83 9.02
N LEU A 54 7.77 -28.05 8.77
CA LEU A 54 8.49 -29.32 9.01
C LEU A 54 9.49 -29.68 7.89
N LEU A 55 9.68 -28.83 6.89
CA LEU A 55 10.63 -29.08 5.81
C LEU A 55 12.07 -28.97 6.34
N GLU A 56 12.86 -30.03 6.17
CA GLU A 56 14.27 -30.10 6.59
C GLU A 56 15.21 -29.33 5.64
N ASP A 57 14.85 -29.22 4.36
CA ASP A 57 15.60 -28.46 3.37
C ASP A 57 15.51 -26.94 3.63
N ALA A 58 16.55 -26.41 4.28
CA ALA A 58 16.64 -25.01 4.63
C ALA A 58 16.69 -24.08 3.41
N ALA A 59 17.30 -24.52 2.30
CA ALA A 59 17.43 -23.71 1.09
C ALA A 59 16.06 -23.58 0.40
N LEU A 60 15.36 -24.70 0.22
CA LEU A 60 14.01 -24.68 -0.34
C LEU A 60 13.04 -23.88 0.57
N LYS A 61 13.17 -24.00 1.89
CA LYS A 61 12.37 -23.20 2.83
C LYS A 61 12.63 -21.70 2.70
N ALA A 62 13.87 -21.29 2.45
CA ALA A 62 14.22 -19.89 2.20
C ALA A 62 13.61 -19.39 0.88
N ASP A 63 13.65 -20.20 -0.18
CA ASP A 63 13.04 -19.89 -1.48
C ASP A 63 11.52 -19.74 -1.37
N ILE A 64 10.84 -20.63 -0.66
CA ILE A 64 9.39 -20.53 -0.40
C ILE A 64 9.07 -19.22 0.32
N LYS A 65 9.83 -18.89 1.38
CA LYS A 65 9.64 -17.63 2.12
C LYS A 65 9.83 -16.41 1.22
N LYS A 66 10.84 -16.42 0.34
CA LYS A 66 11.08 -15.36 -0.63
C LYS A 66 9.87 -15.20 -1.57
N VAL A 67 9.38 -16.30 -2.12
CA VAL A 67 8.21 -16.29 -3.01
C VAL A 67 6.96 -15.78 -2.30
N ALA A 68 6.66 -16.30 -1.11
CA ALA A 68 5.50 -15.90 -0.31
C ALA A 68 5.52 -14.41 0.05
N LYS A 69 6.71 -13.88 0.39
CA LYS A 69 6.89 -12.45 0.66
C LYS A 69 6.53 -11.60 -0.57
N ARG A 70 7.04 -11.97 -1.74
CA ARG A 70 6.80 -11.25 -3.01
C ARG A 70 5.34 -11.29 -3.44
N VAL A 71 4.68 -12.44 -3.29
CA VAL A 71 3.23 -12.59 -3.51
C VAL A 71 2.43 -11.65 -2.60
N THR A 72 2.83 -11.55 -1.33
CA THR A 72 2.18 -10.65 -0.36
C THR A 72 2.41 -9.17 -0.70
N GLU A 73 3.63 -8.77 -1.05
CA GLU A 73 3.95 -7.41 -1.50
C GLU A 73 3.13 -7.01 -2.73
N ALA A 74 3.02 -7.90 -3.72
CA ALA A 74 2.24 -7.68 -4.92
C ALA A 74 0.75 -7.47 -4.59
N TYR A 75 0.18 -8.32 -3.73
CA TYR A 75 -1.22 -8.21 -3.31
C TYR A 75 -1.50 -6.91 -2.55
N VAL A 76 -0.66 -6.56 -1.56
CA VAL A 76 -0.87 -5.36 -0.74
C VAL A 76 -0.79 -4.08 -1.57
N THR A 77 0.04 -4.08 -2.63
CA THR A 77 0.15 -2.96 -3.57
C THR A 77 -1.04 -2.89 -4.52
N LEU A 78 -1.40 -4.01 -5.16
CA LEU A 78 -2.44 -4.03 -6.20
C LEU A 78 -3.87 -3.96 -5.65
N ARG A 79 -4.08 -4.30 -4.37
CA ARG A 79 -5.40 -4.21 -3.73
C ARG A 79 -5.79 -2.78 -3.32
N ASP A 80 -4.80 -1.90 -3.12
CA ASP A 80 -5.02 -0.51 -2.71
C ASP A 80 -4.98 0.38 -3.96
N PRO A 81 -6.08 1.08 -4.30
CA PRO A 81 -6.13 1.88 -5.52
C PRO A 81 -5.04 2.96 -5.62
N GLN A 82 -4.66 3.58 -4.49
CA GLN A 82 -3.65 4.63 -4.47
C GLN A 82 -2.26 4.03 -4.70
N LYS A 83 -1.93 2.94 -4.02
CA LYS A 83 -0.64 2.23 -4.22
C LYS A 83 -0.53 1.65 -5.63
N ARG A 84 -1.60 1.05 -6.15
CA ARG A 84 -1.64 0.51 -7.52
C ARG A 84 -1.37 1.60 -8.55
N ARG A 85 -2.00 2.78 -8.41
CA ARG A 85 -1.76 3.90 -9.32
C ARG A 85 -0.30 4.36 -9.27
N ALA A 86 0.27 4.53 -8.08
CA ALA A 86 1.68 4.91 -7.93
C ALA A 86 2.61 3.87 -8.57
N TYR A 87 2.31 2.59 -8.36
CA TYR A 87 3.01 1.47 -8.98
C TYR A 87 2.93 1.49 -10.50
N ASP A 88 1.74 1.71 -11.07
CA ASP A 88 1.53 1.74 -12.52
C ASP A 88 2.31 2.87 -13.18
N ILE A 89 2.33 4.07 -12.57
CA ILE A 89 3.13 5.22 -13.04
C ILE A 89 4.62 4.86 -13.04
N GLN A 90 5.10 4.23 -11.97
CA GLN A 90 6.51 3.86 -11.88
C GLN A 90 6.89 2.77 -12.90
N LEU A 91 6.00 1.79 -13.11
CA LEU A 91 6.17 0.74 -14.10
C LEU A 91 6.23 1.33 -15.53
N GLU A 92 5.35 2.26 -15.85
CA GLU A 92 5.35 2.96 -17.13
C GLU A 92 6.61 3.80 -17.33
N ARG A 93 7.07 4.52 -16.30
CA ARG A 93 8.32 5.29 -16.36
C ARG A 93 9.53 4.41 -16.68
N LEU A 94 9.57 3.19 -16.14
CA LEU A 94 10.65 2.24 -16.40
C LEU A 94 10.58 1.66 -17.82
N GLN A 95 9.38 1.54 -18.39
CA GLN A 95 9.16 1.05 -19.75
C GLN A 95 9.38 2.15 -20.81
N ALA A 96 9.11 3.42 -20.46
CA ALA A 96 9.22 4.57 -21.36
C ALA A 96 10.62 5.21 -21.38
N ALA A 97 11.54 4.82 -20.50
CA ALA A 97 12.90 5.32 -20.52
C ALA A 97 13.62 4.83 -21.80
N PRO A 98 14.25 5.72 -22.61
CA PRO A 98 15.00 5.29 -23.77
C PRO A 98 16.14 4.34 -23.34
N PRO A 99 16.52 3.35 -24.18
CA PRO A 99 17.71 2.56 -23.91
C PRO A 99 18.91 3.51 -23.75
N PRO A 100 19.82 3.28 -22.78
CA PRO A 100 20.97 4.15 -22.64
C PRO A 100 21.76 4.16 -23.93
N ALA A 101 21.95 5.34 -24.51
CA ALA A 101 22.96 5.55 -25.54
C ALA A 101 24.31 5.17 -24.92
N THR A 102 25.02 4.28 -25.62
CA THR A 102 26.35 3.77 -25.28
C THR A 102 27.30 4.83 -24.71
N SER A 103 27.79 4.61 -23.49
CA SER A 103 29.16 4.98 -23.13
C SER A 103 29.62 4.12 -21.95
N ALA A 104 30.72 3.40 -22.18
CA ALA A 104 31.44 2.66 -21.18
C ALA A 104 31.92 3.61 -20.07
N ALA A 105 31.44 3.41 -18.84
CA ALA A 105 32.12 3.76 -17.60
C ALA A 105 31.39 3.03 -16.46
N GLU A 106 32.16 2.27 -15.71
CA GLU A 106 31.71 1.42 -14.62
C GLU A 106 30.87 2.21 -13.61
N SER A 107 29.63 1.78 -13.42
CA SER A 107 28.76 2.16 -12.30
C SER A 107 28.14 0.88 -11.76
N PRO A 108 28.00 0.73 -10.43
CA PRO A 108 27.59 -0.52 -9.83
C PRO A 108 26.23 -0.91 -10.39
N ALA A 109 26.13 -2.17 -10.83
CA ALA A 109 25.00 -2.74 -11.54
C ALA A 109 23.67 -2.15 -11.06
N ARG A 110 23.01 -1.38 -11.95
CA ARG A 110 21.68 -0.82 -11.70
C ARG A 110 20.79 -1.99 -11.23
N PRO A 111 20.16 -1.92 -10.05
CA PRO A 111 19.32 -3.02 -9.60
C PRO A 111 18.26 -3.28 -10.67
N PRO A 112 17.88 -4.55 -10.93
CA PRO A 112 16.92 -4.88 -11.97
C PRO A 112 15.67 -4.03 -11.79
N ALA A 113 15.07 -3.57 -12.89
CA ALA A 113 13.98 -2.57 -12.88
C ALA A 113 12.84 -2.91 -11.89
N ALA A 114 12.56 -4.20 -11.69
CA ALA A 114 11.58 -4.69 -10.72
C ALA A 114 12.01 -4.64 -9.24
N SER A 115 13.31 -4.57 -8.93
CA SER A 115 13.80 -4.28 -7.58
C SER A 115 13.62 -2.81 -7.20
N ALA A 116 13.64 -1.88 -8.16
CA ALA A 116 13.31 -0.47 -7.94
C ALA A 116 11.79 -0.26 -7.71
N LEU A 117 10.96 -1.19 -8.18
CA LEU A 117 9.49 -1.19 -8.01
C LEU A 117 9.01 -1.77 -6.67
N ARG A 118 9.92 -2.09 -5.74
CA ARG A 118 9.55 -2.74 -4.48
C ARG A 118 8.88 -1.76 -3.52
N PHE A 119 7.61 -2.01 -3.23
CA PHE A 119 6.94 -1.45 -2.07
C PHE A 119 7.40 -2.20 -0.81
N THR A 120 8.55 -1.81 -0.27
CA THR A 120 9.11 -2.35 0.99
C THR A 120 8.35 -1.84 2.21
N GLU A 121 8.59 -2.44 3.38
CA GLU A 121 8.09 -1.93 4.67
C GLU A 121 8.40 -0.44 4.89
N GLN A 122 9.50 0.08 4.32
CA GLN A 122 9.84 1.50 4.38
C GLN A 122 8.90 2.36 3.53
N THR A 123 8.61 1.94 2.29
CA THR A 123 7.63 2.64 1.44
C THR A 123 6.21 2.53 1.99
N GLU A 124 5.86 1.42 2.65
CA GLU A 124 4.59 1.31 3.36
C GLU A 124 4.53 2.21 4.58
N LYS A 125 5.62 2.33 5.35
CA LYS A 125 5.73 3.27 6.47
C LYS A 125 5.63 4.71 5.97
N ALA A 126 6.31 5.04 4.87
CA ALA A 126 6.24 6.35 4.24
C ALA A 126 4.82 6.66 3.75
N PHE A 127 4.16 5.73 3.06
CA PHE A 127 2.78 5.90 2.61
C PHE A 127 1.79 6.00 3.79
N LYS A 128 1.98 5.20 4.84
CA LYS A 128 1.20 5.31 6.08
C LYS A 128 1.44 6.64 6.78
N GLN A 129 2.68 7.14 6.81
CA GLN A 129 3.02 8.45 7.35
C GLN A 129 2.43 9.57 6.51
N GLU A 130 2.53 9.53 5.19
CA GLU A 130 1.94 10.51 4.27
C GLU A 130 0.42 10.54 4.42
N LYS A 131 -0.24 9.37 4.46
CA LYS A 131 -1.68 9.27 4.73
C LYS A 131 -2.04 9.80 6.12
N GLN A 132 -1.19 9.59 7.13
CA GLN A 132 -1.39 10.19 8.45
C GLN A 132 -1.17 11.71 8.43
N GLN A 133 -0.19 12.21 7.67
CA GLN A 133 0.07 13.64 7.48
C GLN A 133 -1.10 14.33 6.76
N GLN A 134 -1.79 13.64 5.85
CA GLN A 134 -3.05 14.12 5.25
C GLN A 134 -4.16 14.37 6.29
N PHE A 135 -4.17 13.65 7.42
CA PHE A 135 -5.10 13.86 8.54
C PHE A 135 -4.55 14.80 9.63
N GLY A 136 -3.35 15.35 9.45
CA GLY A 136 -2.71 16.23 10.42
C GLY A 136 -1.20 15.99 10.53
N LYS A 137 -0.42 17.07 10.45
CA LYS A 137 1.04 17.07 10.62
C LYS A 137 1.46 16.78 12.07
N THR A 138 0.62 17.13 13.04
CA THR A 138 0.90 17.03 14.48
C THR A 138 0.14 15.85 15.10
N GLU A 139 0.73 15.16 16.08
CA GLU A 139 0.06 14.05 16.76
C GLU A 139 -1.23 14.50 17.49
N LYS A 140 -1.18 15.65 18.17
CA LYS A 140 -2.35 16.24 18.84
C LYS A 140 -3.45 16.64 17.85
N GLY A 141 -3.08 17.24 16.71
CA GLY A 141 -4.02 17.58 15.63
C GLY A 141 -4.75 16.36 15.09
N ARG A 142 -4.02 15.28 14.80
CA ARG A 142 -4.59 14.00 14.34
C ARG A 142 -5.58 13.38 15.34
N LYS A 143 -5.25 13.37 16.64
CA LYS A 143 -6.13 12.83 17.70
C LYS A 143 -7.42 13.63 17.79
N LEU A 144 -7.33 14.96 17.77
CA LEU A 144 -8.50 15.85 17.79
C LEU A 144 -9.35 15.68 16.52
N TYR A 145 -8.74 15.59 15.35
CA TYR A 145 -9.48 15.31 14.12
C TYR A 145 -10.25 13.99 14.18
N GLN A 146 -9.60 12.90 14.64
CA GLN A 146 -10.27 11.61 14.81
C GLN A 146 -11.42 11.68 15.82
N GLN A 147 -11.26 12.42 16.90
CA GLN A 147 -12.33 12.65 17.87
C GLN A 147 -13.49 13.44 17.26
N GLY A 148 -13.21 14.56 16.58
CA GLY A 148 -14.22 15.38 15.90
C GLY A 148 -14.99 14.59 14.85
N MET A 149 -14.32 13.69 14.11
CA MET A 149 -14.98 12.79 13.15
C MET A 149 -15.91 11.77 13.82
N ARG A 150 -15.62 11.31 15.04
CA ARG A 150 -16.52 10.43 15.80
C ARG A 150 -17.75 11.19 16.27
N GLU A 151 -17.56 12.40 16.79
CA GLU A 151 -18.65 13.27 17.23
C GLU A 151 -19.55 13.67 16.06
N PHE A 152 -18.95 13.95 14.89
CA PHE A 152 -19.67 14.24 13.64
C PHE A 152 -20.53 13.04 13.20
N GLN A 153 -19.99 11.83 13.22
CA GLN A 153 -20.74 10.60 12.92
C GLN A 153 -21.86 10.32 13.92
N ALA A 154 -21.64 10.66 15.19
CA ALA A 154 -22.66 10.59 16.22
C ALA A 154 -23.72 11.70 16.11
N LYS A 155 -23.67 12.54 15.05
CA LYS A 155 -24.51 13.73 14.84
C LYS A 155 -24.41 14.76 15.96
N ASN A 156 -23.38 14.69 16.79
CA ASN A 156 -23.07 15.70 17.79
C ASN A 156 -22.25 16.81 17.12
N PHE A 157 -22.89 17.57 16.23
CA PHE A 157 -22.21 18.54 15.38
C PHE A 157 -21.61 19.71 16.18
N VAL A 158 -22.22 20.07 17.32
CA VAL A 158 -21.72 21.12 18.22
C VAL A 158 -20.40 20.70 18.86
N ALA A 159 -20.30 19.45 19.34
CA ALA A 159 -19.03 18.94 19.86
C ALA A 159 -18.00 18.82 18.73
N ALA A 160 -18.40 18.28 17.57
CA ALA A 160 -17.53 18.11 16.42
C ALA A 160 -16.90 19.43 15.95
N GLU A 161 -17.70 20.50 15.81
CA GLU A 161 -17.22 21.83 15.41
C GLU A 161 -16.17 22.37 16.40
N ARG A 162 -16.42 22.25 17.71
CA ARG A 162 -15.47 22.65 18.75
C ARG A 162 -14.18 21.85 18.66
N THR A 163 -14.29 20.54 18.49
CA THR A 163 -13.14 19.64 18.41
C THR A 163 -12.30 19.91 17.15
N PHE A 164 -12.91 20.18 16.00
CA PHE A 164 -12.19 20.60 14.79
C PHE A 164 -11.55 21.99 14.96
N LYS A 165 -12.21 22.93 15.64
CA LYS A 165 -11.61 24.22 15.98
C LYS A 165 -10.40 24.08 16.90
N MET A 166 -10.43 23.16 17.86
CA MET A 166 -9.26 22.83 18.69
C MET A 166 -8.15 22.19 17.84
N ALA A 167 -8.49 21.33 16.87
CA ALA A 167 -7.50 20.76 15.95
C ALA A 167 -6.77 21.84 15.14
N LEU A 168 -7.50 22.86 14.65
CA LEU A 168 -6.94 24.02 13.96
C LEU A 168 -6.02 24.88 14.83
N ALA A 169 -6.14 24.86 16.16
CA ALA A 169 -5.20 25.57 17.03
C ALA A 169 -3.79 24.97 16.97
N TYR A 170 -3.68 23.68 16.64
CA TYR A 170 -2.40 23.00 16.42
C TYR A 170 -1.94 23.06 14.96
N GLU A 171 -2.87 23.17 14.02
CA GLU A 171 -2.61 23.19 12.57
C GLU A 171 -3.55 24.18 11.88
N PRO A 172 -3.27 25.49 11.96
CA PRO A 172 -4.17 26.53 11.45
C PRO A 172 -4.34 26.47 9.93
N ASP A 173 -3.30 26.02 9.22
CA ASP A 173 -3.27 25.92 7.75
C ASP A 173 -3.82 24.58 7.22
N ASN A 174 -4.41 23.74 8.08
CA ASN A 174 -4.93 22.44 7.66
C ASN A 174 -6.33 22.59 7.04
N GLU A 175 -6.38 22.61 5.71
CA GLU A 175 -7.61 22.75 4.93
C GLU A 175 -8.68 21.70 5.26
N LEU A 176 -8.27 20.47 5.58
CA LEU A 176 -9.19 19.40 5.93
C LEU A 176 -9.92 19.71 7.25
N PHE A 177 -9.19 20.22 8.25
CA PHE A 177 -9.77 20.56 9.55
C PHE A 177 -10.73 21.73 9.42
N LEU A 178 -10.37 22.72 8.59
CA LEU A 178 -11.20 23.87 8.27
C LEU A 178 -12.51 23.44 7.63
N LYS A 179 -12.43 22.60 6.59
CA LYS A 179 -13.60 22.07 5.88
C LYS A 179 -14.53 21.32 6.82
N MET A 180 -13.99 20.43 7.67
CA MET A 180 -14.80 19.63 8.60
C MET A 180 -15.46 20.47 9.69
N ARG A 181 -14.78 21.50 10.20
CA ARG A 181 -15.39 22.49 11.13
C ARG A 181 -16.59 23.17 10.47
N ASP A 182 -16.42 23.69 9.26
CA ASP A 182 -17.47 24.43 8.56
C ASP A 182 -18.65 23.53 8.16
N GLU A 183 -18.38 22.27 7.84
CA GLU A 183 -19.42 21.26 7.61
C GLU A 183 -20.20 20.92 8.88
N ALA A 184 -19.53 20.79 10.03
CA ALA A 184 -20.20 20.62 11.30
C ALA A 184 -21.09 21.84 11.62
N GLY A 185 -20.57 23.06 11.46
CA GLY A 185 -21.32 24.31 11.66
C GLY A 185 -22.56 24.43 10.78
N ARG A 186 -22.49 24.00 9.51
CA ARG A 186 -23.65 23.95 8.61
C ARG A 186 -24.72 22.97 9.08
N ASN A 187 -24.33 21.79 9.54
CA ASN A 187 -25.27 20.79 10.05
C ASN A 187 -25.96 21.26 11.34
N ILE A 188 -25.26 21.98 12.23
CA ILE A 188 -25.87 22.62 13.40
C ILE A 188 -27.00 23.55 12.97
N LYS A 189 -26.72 24.50 12.06
CA LYS A 189 -27.75 25.45 11.59
C LYS A 189 -28.96 24.74 10.99
N THR A 190 -28.75 23.64 10.29
CA THR A 190 -29.81 22.86 9.65
C THR A 190 -30.69 22.16 10.70
N ASP A 191 -30.09 21.57 11.75
CA ASP A 191 -30.81 20.90 12.86
C ASP A 191 -31.69 21.88 13.66
N TYR A 192 -31.24 23.13 13.83
CA TYR A 192 -32.01 24.17 14.53
C TYR A 192 -33.11 24.83 13.68
N THR A 193 -33.13 24.62 12.35
CA THR A 193 -34.13 25.23 11.46
C THR A 193 -35.34 24.31 11.21
N ILE A 194 -35.30 23.05 11.65
CA ILE A 194 -36.35 22.03 11.40
C ILE A 194 -37.24 21.76 12.65
N LYS A 195 -37.09 22.53 13.73
CA LYS A 195 -38.00 22.49 14.89
C LYS A 195 -38.98 23.65 14.86
#